data_AF-A0AAD6C5F3-F1
#
_entry.id   AF-A0AAD6C5F3-F1
#
_cell.length_a   1.000
_cell.length_b   1.000
_cell.length_c   1.000
_cell.angle_alpha   90.00
_cell.angle_beta   90.00
_cell.angle_gamma   90.00
#
_symmetry.space_group_name_H-M   'P 1'
#
loop_
_entity.id
_entity.type
_entity.pdbx_description
1 polymer ?
#
loop_
_entity_poly.entity_id
_entity_poly.type
_entity_poly.pdbx_seq_one_letter_code
_entity_poly.pdbx_strand_id
1 'polypeptide(L)'
;MSLNTELAGVRDNFYANAPQSITDPIKESLENLKAAYDPRTAIQVGAALPDFTLTDALGKAVSSKTLLANGPILITFYRGEWCPFCNLQLASLQKHLAEFEAKGVFLVAVTPELPTETLSTTEKRGLKFTVLSDVGNKYARKLGIVWKMPETLRPVFKTLGNDLVKSNGDDSFELPIPASLLVDGKGVVRKTFVDPDFTKRLEPETALEWIDTL
;
A
#
# COMPACT_ATOMS: atom_id res chain seq x y z
N MET A 1 4.23 12.21 -17.15
CA MET A 1 5.19 12.32 -16.03
C MET A 1 5.07 11.04 -15.24
N SER A 2 6.17 10.41 -14.81
CA SER A 2 6.07 9.12 -14.10
C SER A 2 5.51 9.31 -12.69
N LEU A 3 4.96 8.25 -12.09
CA LEU A 3 4.44 8.31 -10.72
C LEU A 3 5.54 8.73 -9.75
N ASN A 4 6.74 8.14 -9.81
CA ASN A 4 7.81 8.51 -8.88
C ASN A 4 8.34 9.93 -9.08
N THR A 5 8.15 10.53 -10.27
CA THR A 5 8.45 11.95 -10.47
C THR A 5 7.44 12.84 -9.71
N GLU A 6 6.15 12.51 -9.78
CA GLU A 6 5.11 13.21 -9.01
C GLU A 6 5.30 13.03 -7.49
N LEU A 7 5.62 11.80 -7.06
CA LEU A 7 5.91 11.50 -5.65
C LEU A 7 7.15 12.27 -5.15
N ALA A 8 8.21 12.35 -5.95
CA ALA A 8 9.38 13.15 -5.63
C ALA A 8 9.03 14.64 -5.48
N GLY A 9 8.17 15.18 -6.35
CA GLY A 9 7.68 16.55 -6.23
C GLY A 9 6.95 16.80 -4.90
N VAL A 10 6.06 15.90 -4.47
CA VAL A 10 5.38 15.99 -3.17
C VAL A 10 6.36 15.92 -2.01
N ARG A 11 7.32 14.97 -2.07
CA ARG A 11 8.36 14.79 -1.06
C ARG A 11 9.22 16.04 -0.92
N ASP A 12 9.72 16.56 -2.02
CA ASP A 12 10.67 17.68 -2.04
C ASP A 12 9.98 18.96 -1.57
N ASN A 13 8.73 19.19 -2.01
CA ASN A 13 7.91 20.29 -1.52
C ASN A 13 7.65 20.19 0.00
N PHE A 14 7.35 19.00 0.51
CA PHE A 14 7.15 18.80 1.95
C PHE A 14 8.42 19.13 2.73
N TYR A 15 9.58 18.58 2.34
CA TYR A 15 10.84 18.83 3.05
C TYR A 15 11.38 20.25 2.91
N ALA A 16 11.01 20.98 1.86
CA ALA A 16 11.39 22.38 1.68
C ALA A 16 10.57 23.33 2.58
N ASN A 17 9.32 22.99 2.90
CA ASN A 17 8.37 23.92 3.52
C ASN A 17 7.94 23.54 4.94
N ALA A 18 8.01 22.26 5.32
CA ALA A 18 7.60 21.82 6.65
C ALA A 18 8.67 22.12 7.72
N PRO A 19 8.28 22.40 8.97
CA PRO A 19 9.22 22.64 10.06
C PRO A 19 10.19 21.46 10.28
N GLN A 20 11.41 21.75 10.71
CA GLN A 20 12.41 20.73 11.07
C GLN A 20 11.92 19.78 12.17
N SER A 21 11.17 20.30 13.15
CA SER A 21 10.52 19.50 14.19
C SER A 21 9.56 18.42 13.68
N ILE A 22 9.09 18.55 12.43
CA ILE A 22 8.26 17.57 11.74
C ILE A 22 9.11 16.70 10.81
N THR A 23 10.03 17.30 10.07
CA THR A 23 10.77 16.59 9.01
C THR A 23 11.92 15.74 9.53
N ASP A 24 12.62 16.16 10.58
CA ASP A 24 13.79 15.44 11.10
C ASP A 24 13.41 14.08 11.70
N PRO A 25 12.36 13.94 12.55
CA PRO A 25 11.95 12.64 13.05
C PRO A 25 11.52 11.68 11.93
N ILE A 26 10.90 12.19 10.86
CA ILE A 26 10.51 11.40 9.69
C ILE A 26 11.74 10.89 8.95
N LYS A 27 12.73 11.75 8.69
CA LYS A 27 13.98 11.38 8.03
C LYS A 27 14.74 10.33 8.84
N GLU A 28 14.92 10.57 10.14
CA GLU A 28 15.61 9.65 11.04
C GLU A 28 14.91 8.28 11.07
N SER A 29 13.59 8.27 11.21
CA SER A 29 12.81 7.03 11.21
C SER A 29 12.92 6.28 9.90
N LEU A 30 12.95 6.99 8.76
CA LEU A 30 13.11 6.39 7.45
C LEU A 30 14.49 5.78 7.24
N GLU A 31 15.55 6.49 7.62
CA GLU A 31 16.93 5.97 7.53
C GLU A 31 17.12 4.76 8.44
N ASN A 32 16.58 4.80 9.66
CA ASN A 32 16.58 3.66 10.57
C ASN A 32 15.82 2.45 9.99
N LEU A 33 14.65 2.67 9.40
CA LEU A 33 13.90 1.61 8.72
C LEU A 33 14.71 1.03 7.55
N LYS A 34 15.28 1.87 6.68
CA LYS A 34 16.11 1.43 5.55
C LYS A 34 17.31 0.61 5.99
N ALA A 35 17.96 1.00 7.08
CA ALA A 35 19.11 0.28 7.63
C ALA A 35 18.73 -1.06 8.29
N ALA A 36 17.56 -1.13 8.93
CA ALA A 36 17.10 -2.33 9.63
C ALA A 36 16.30 -3.31 8.76
N TYR A 37 15.74 -2.84 7.64
CA TYR A 37 14.89 -3.65 6.77
C TYR A 37 15.69 -4.71 6.02
N ASP A 38 15.32 -5.98 6.21
CA ASP A 38 15.84 -7.11 5.44
C ASP A 38 14.80 -7.53 4.38
N PRO A 39 15.02 -7.25 3.08
CA PRO A 39 14.08 -7.62 2.02
C PRO A 39 13.75 -9.11 1.95
N ARG A 40 14.59 -9.99 2.52
CA ARG A 40 14.38 -11.44 2.53
C ARG A 40 13.29 -11.88 3.50
N THR A 41 12.91 -11.03 4.46
CA THR A 41 11.81 -11.34 5.39
C THR A 41 10.44 -11.12 4.76
N ALA A 42 10.37 -10.39 3.65
CA ALA A 42 9.12 -10.22 2.90
C ALA A 42 8.80 -11.45 2.04
N ILE A 43 7.56 -11.54 1.55
CA ILE A 43 7.16 -12.56 0.57
C ILE A 43 8.05 -12.51 -0.68
N GLN A 44 8.50 -13.67 -1.16
CA GLN A 44 9.46 -13.78 -2.27
C GLN A 44 8.79 -14.25 -3.56
N VAL A 45 9.39 -13.92 -4.70
CA VAL A 45 9.00 -14.47 -6.01
C VAL A 45 9.08 -16.00 -5.99
N GLY A 46 8.07 -16.66 -6.56
CA GLY A 46 7.91 -18.11 -6.58
C GLY A 46 7.16 -18.67 -5.37
N ALA A 47 6.96 -17.89 -4.31
CA ALA A 47 6.16 -18.32 -3.17
C ALA A 47 4.66 -18.39 -3.53
N ALA A 48 3.94 -19.30 -2.86
CA ALA A 48 2.48 -19.28 -2.87
C ALA A 48 1.99 -18.08 -2.05
N LEU A 49 1.01 -17.35 -2.58
CA LEU A 49 0.34 -16.28 -1.85
C LEU A 49 -0.41 -16.87 -0.64
N PRO A 50 -0.12 -16.44 0.60
CA PRO A 50 -0.89 -16.88 1.75
C PRO A 50 -2.37 -16.50 1.59
N ASP A 51 -3.27 -17.44 1.90
CA ASP A 51 -4.70 -17.18 1.82
C ASP A 51 -5.13 -16.03 2.75
N PHE A 52 -6.05 -15.21 2.24
CA PHE A 52 -6.73 -14.19 3.02
C PHE A 52 -8.24 -14.16 2.75
N THR A 53 -8.97 -13.75 3.78
CA THR A 53 -10.34 -13.26 3.67
C THR A 53 -10.37 -11.91 4.37
N LEU A 54 -10.51 -10.84 3.60
CA LEU A 54 -10.53 -9.47 4.10
C LEU A 54 -11.89 -8.83 3.82
N THR A 55 -12.19 -7.74 4.49
CA THR A 55 -13.44 -7.02 4.30
C THR A 55 -13.22 -5.89 3.30
N ASP A 56 -14.09 -5.79 2.30
CA ASP A 56 -14.10 -4.65 1.41
C ASP A 56 -14.76 -3.42 2.06
N ALA A 57 -14.66 -2.29 1.37
CA ALA A 57 -15.27 -1.02 1.76
C ALA A 57 -16.80 -1.14 2.05
N LEU A 58 -17.51 -2.09 1.43
CA LEU A 58 -18.96 -2.27 1.64
C LEU A 58 -19.28 -3.24 2.79
N GLY A 59 -18.28 -3.70 3.52
CA GLY A 59 -18.45 -4.66 4.62
C GLY A 59 -18.52 -6.12 4.14
N LYS A 60 -18.31 -6.40 2.85
CA LYS A 60 -18.38 -7.75 2.29
C LYS A 60 -17.04 -8.45 2.42
N ALA A 61 -17.08 -9.73 2.79
CA ALA A 61 -15.90 -10.58 2.81
C ALA A 61 -15.44 -10.92 1.37
N VAL A 62 -14.17 -10.71 1.10
CA VAL A 62 -13.48 -11.01 -0.16
C VAL A 62 -12.33 -11.97 0.12
N SER A 63 -12.31 -13.09 -0.59
CA SER A 63 -11.30 -14.15 -0.47
C SER A 63 -10.29 -14.08 -1.60
N SER A 64 -9.01 -14.30 -1.29
CA SER A 64 -7.94 -14.45 -2.28
C SER A 64 -8.27 -15.51 -3.33
N LYS A 65 -8.90 -16.62 -2.93
CA LYS A 65 -9.28 -17.72 -3.84
C LYS A 65 -10.32 -17.27 -4.85
N THR A 66 -11.32 -16.52 -4.41
CA THR A 66 -12.37 -16.00 -5.30
C THR A 66 -11.82 -14.97 -6.27
N LEU A 67 -10.87 -14.15 -5.83
CA LEU A 67 -10.18 -13.20 -6.71
C LEU A 67 -9.35 -13.92 -7.78
N LEU A 68 -8.50 -14.86 -7.37
CA LEU A 68 -7.60 -15.60 -8.25
C LEU A 68 -8.33 -16.53 -9.23
N ALA A 69 -9.54 -16.97 -8.90
CA ALA A 69 -10.40 -17.73 -9.81
C ALA A 69 -10.82 -16.92 -11.05
N ASN A 70 -10.80 -15.59 -10.98
CA ASN A 70 -11.14 -14.72 -12.10
C ASN A 70 -9.93 -14.38 -12.97
N GLY A 71 -8.71 -14.51 -12.43
CA GLY A 71 -7.46 -14.22 -13.15
C GLY A 71 -6.32 -13.81 -12.22
N PRO A 72 -5.15 -13.46 -12.78
CA PRO A 72 -4.05 -12.87 -12.03
C PRO A 72 -4.48 -11.57 -11.34
N ILE A 73 -3.84 -11.27 -10.22
CA ILE A 73 -4.11 -10.05 -9.45
C ILE A 73 -2.83 -9.26 -9.19
N LEU A 74 -2.94 -7.93 -9.25
CA LEU A 74 -1.93 -7.01 -8.76
C LEU A 74 -2.41 -6.44 -7.42
N ILE A 75 -1.76 -6.85 -6.33
CA ILE A 75 -2.08 -6.40 -4.97
C ILE A 75 -1.16 -5.24 -4.62
N THR A 76 -1.69 -4.12 -4.17
CA THR A 76 -0.91 -3.00 -3.61
C THR A 76 -1.27 -2.73 -2.15
N PHE A 77 -0.25 -2.60 -1.30
CA PHE A 77 -0.41 -2.27 0.12
C PHE A 77 -0.12 -0.79 0.32
N TYR A 78 -1.05 -0.08 0.97
CA TYR A 78 -0.91 1.34 1.27
C TYR A 78 -1.23 1.63 2.75
N ARG A 79 -0.81 2.81 3.21
CA ARG A 79 -0.79 3.15 4.64
C ARG A 79 -2.10 3.73 5.15
N GLY A 80 -2.82 4.45 4.30
CA GLY A 80 -4.13 5.01 4.57
C GLY A 80 -4.46 6.25 3.73
N GLU A 81 -5.68 6.75 3.83
CA GLU A 81 -6.19 7.92 3.06
C GLU A 81 -5.40 9.20 3.35
N TRP A 82 -4.96 9.36 4.60
CA TRP A 82 -4.16 10.49 5.06
C TRP A 82 -2.78 10.61 4.38
N CYS A 83 -2.34 9.58 3.66
CA CYS A 83 -1.03 9.50 3.04
C CYS A 83 -1.06 10.04 1.59
N PRO A 84 -0.45 11.21 1.30
CA PRO A 84 -0.51 11.82 -0.04
C PRO A 84 0.17 10.97 -1.11
N PHE A 85 1.26 10.27 -0.76
CA PHE A 85 1.93 9.33 -1.66
C PHE A 85 1.05 8.14 -2.05
N CYS A 86 0.20 7.69 -1.11
CA CYS A 86 -0.72 6.60 -1.31
C CYS A 86 -1.85 7.03 -2.27
N ASN A 87 -2.38 8.23 -2.10
CA ASN A 87 -3.43 8.79 -2.96
C ASN A 87 -2.96 8.95 -4.41
N LEU A 88 -1.72 9.43 -4.62
CA LEU A 88 -1.13 9.51 -5.96
C LEU A 88 -0.94 8.13 -6.61
N GLN A 89 -0.50 7.13 -5.84
CA GLN A 89 -0.39 5.76 -6.34
C GLN A 89 -1.74 5.21 -6.80
N LEU A 90 -2.77 5.30 -5.96
CA LEU A 90 -4.11 4.80 -6.27
C LEU A 90 -4.72 5.53 -7.47
N ALA A 91 -4.54 6.85 -7.56
CA ALA A 91 -4.97 7.63 -8.72
C ALA A 91 -4.25 7.20 -10.00
N SER A 92 -2.94 6.92 -9.93
CA SER A 92 -2.16 6.46 -11.08
C SER A 92 -2.59 5.08 -11.55
N LEU A 93 -2.84 4.15 -10.63
CA LEU A 93 -3.41 2.82 -10.94
C LEU A 93 -4.81 2.95 -11.56
N GLN A 94 -5.65 3.84 -11.05
CA GLN A 94 -6.99 4.08 -11.61
C GLN A 94 -6.95 4.61 -13.05
N LYS A 95 -5.97 5.46 -13.39
CA LYS A 95 -5.79 5.96 -14.77
C LYS A 95 -5.49 4.83 -15.75
N HIS A 96 -4.75 3.81 -15.31
CA HIS A 96 -4.34 2.66 -16.13
C HIS A 96 -5.27 1.44 -15.98
N LEU A 97 -6.38 1.55 -15.22
CA LEU A 97 -7.23 0.42 -14.89
C LEU A 97 -7.70 -0.35 -16.14
N ALA A 98 -8.11 0.36 -17.19
CA ALA A 98 -8.58 -0.28 -18.42
C ALA A 98 -7.48 -1.11 -19.13
N GLU A 99 -6.21 -0.72 -18.99
CA GLU A 99 -5.08 -1.46 -19.56
C GLU A 99 -4.79 -2.73 -18.76
N PHE A 100 -4.87 -2.66 -17.43
CA PHE A 100 -4.80 -3.84 -16.55
C PHE A 100 -5.94 -4.82 -16.85
N GLU A 101 -7.18 -4.32 -16.96
CA GLU A 101 -8.35 -5.13 -17.30
C GLU A 101 -8.26 -5.74 -18.69
N ALA A 102 -7.77 -5.00 -19.70
CA ALA A 102 -7.54 -5.52 -21.05
C ALA A 102 -6.50 -6.65 -21.09
N LYS A 103 -5.55 -6.66 -20.14
CA LYS A 103 -4.57 -7.75 -19.95
C LYS A 103 -5.09 -8.84 -18.99
N GLY A 104 -6.33 -8.77 -18.53
CA GLY A 104 -6.96 -9.77 -17.67
C GLY A 104 -6.47 -9.77 -16.22
N VAL A 105 -5.89 -8.67 -15.74
CA VAL A 105 -5.36 -8.55 -14.38
C VAL A 105 -6.26 -7.66 -13.52
N PHE A 106 -6.61 -8.15 -12.33
CA PHE A 106 -7.44 -7.42 -11.38
C PHE A 106 -6.59 -6.66 -10.37
N LEU A 107 -6.88 -5.38 -10.20
CA LEU A 107 -6.23 -4.55 -9.19
C LEU A 107 -6.91 -4.73 -7.83
N VAL A 108 -6.10 -4.86 -6.78
CA VAL A 108 -6.56 -4.96 -5.39
C VAL A 108 -5.69 -4.05 -4.52
N ALA A 109 -6.29 -3.12 -3.80
CA ALA A 109 -5.60 -2.31 -2.79
C ALA A 109 -5.93 -2.82 -1.38
N VAL A 110 -4.93 -2.81 -0.49
CA VAL A 110 -5.05 -3.27 0.90
C VAL A 110 -4.49 -2.22 1.85
N THR A 111 -5.25 -1.87 2.89
CA THR A 111 -4.90 -0.88 3.93
C THR A 111 -5.17 -1.41 5.33
N PRO A 112 -4.44 -0.99 6.37
CA PRO A 112 -4.79 -1.31 7.76
C PRO A 112 -6.04 -0.58 8.28
N GLU A 113 -6.52 0.44 7.56
CA GLU A 113 -7.65 1.24 7.99
C GLU A 113 -8.94 0.42 8.14
N LEU A 114 -9.75 0.79 9.12
CA LEU A 114 -11.09 0.22 9.34
C LEU A 114 -11.94 0.37 8.07
N PRO A 115 -12.83 -0.58 7.75
CA PRO A 115 -13.71 -0.45 6.58
C PRO A 115 -14.51 0.85 6.54
N THR A 116 -14.88 1.38 7.72
CA THR A 116 -15.58 2.66 7.87
C THR A 116 -14.70 3.88 7.57
N GLU A 117 -13.38 3.74 7.71
CA GLU A 117 -12.36 4.77 7.49
C GLU A 117 -11.69 4.60 6.11
N THR A 118 -11.82 3.43 5.47
CA THR A 118 -11.60 3.26 4.01
C THR A 118 -12.69 3.92 3.16
N LEU A 119 -13.64 4.60 3.80
CA LEU A 119 -14.78 5.24 3.19
C LEU A 119 -15.15 6.57 3.86
N SER A 120 -14.43 7.61 3.49
CA SER A 120 -15.01 8.94 3.37
C SER A 120 -15.48 9.20 1.92
N THR A 121 -16.51 10.03 1.76
CA THR A 121 -17.35 10.30 0.57
C THR A 121 -16.63 10.61 -0.76
N THR A 122 -15.31 10.77 -0.75
CA THR A 122 -14.46 11.08 -1.92
C THR A 122 -13.81 9.80 -2.50
N GLU A 123 -13.58 8.78 -1.68
CA GLU A 123 -13.00 7.47 -2.09
C GLU A 123 -13.98 6.67 -2.96
N LYS A 124 -15.29 6.87 -2.78
CA LYS A 124 -16.35 6.40 -3.68
C LYS A 124 -16.41 7.11 -5.05
N ARG A 125 -15.69 8.23 -5.26
CA ARG A 125 -15.91 9.09 -6.44
C ARG A 125 -15.04 8.78 -7.66
N GLY A 126 -14.17 7.75 -7.64
CA GLY A 126 -13.40 7.43 -8.85
C GLY A 126 -12.68 6.09 -8.92
N LEU A 127 -12.39 5.41 -7.79
CA LEU A 127 -11.76 4.10 -7.83
C LEU A 127 -12.78 3.02 -8.22
N LYS A 128 -12.46 2.23 -9.24
CA LYS A 128 -13.33 1.16 -9.77
C LYS A 128 -12.80 -0.24 -9.46
N PHE A 129 -11.64 -0.34 -8.82
CA PHE A 129 -11.05 -1.61 -8.38
C PHE A 129 -11.24 -1.84 -6.88
N THR A 130 -10.98 -3.07 -6.43
CA THR A 130 -11.27 -3.52 -5.06
C THR A 130 -10.33 -2.89 -4.03
N VAL A 131 -10.88 -2.39 -2.93
CA VAL A 131 -10.14 -1.92 -1.76
C VAL A 131 -10.55 -2.76 -0.55
N LEU A 132 -9.56 -3.28 0.17
CA LEU A 132 -9.73 -4.20 1.30
C LEU A 132 -9.07 -3.66 2.57
N SER A 133 -9.72 -3.89 3.72
CA SER A 133 -9.20 -3.59 5.05
C SER A 133 -8.53 -4.80 5.69
N ASP A 134 -7.24 -4.70 5.98
CA ASP A 134 -6.44 -5.61 6.78
C ASP A 134 -6.27 -5.08 8.21
N VAL A 135 -7.38 -5.01 8.94
CA VAL A 135 -7.41 -4.45 10.30
C VAL A 135 -6.41 -5.15 11.22
N GLY A 136 -5.51 -4.37 11.82
CA GLY A 136 -4.39 -4.84 12.65
C GLY A 136 -3.20 -5.40 11.86
N ASN A 137 -3.09 -5.11 10.56
CA ASN A 137 -2.01 -5.55 9.68
C ASN A 137 -1.78 -7.07 9.70
N LYS A 138 -2.84 -7.87 9.89
CA LYS A 138 -2.73 -9.31 10.12
C LYS A 138 -2.21 -10.03 8.88
N TYR A 139 -2.71 -9.66 7.71
CA TYR A 139 -2.29 -10.21 6.43
C TYR A 139 -0.92 -9.65 6.01
N ALA A 140 -0.71 -8.33 6.12
CA ALA A 140 0.58 -7.70 5.88
C ALA A 140 1.71 -8.35 6.69
N ARG A 141 1.43 -8.79 7.93
CA ARG A 141 2.42 -9.49 8.78
C ARG A 141 2.79 -10.86 8.24
N LYS A 142 1.84 -11.61 7.68
CA LYS A 142 2.12 -12.90 7.01
C LYS A 142 3.05 -12.73 5.82
N LEU A 143 3.03 -11.55 5.19
CA LEU A 143 3.87 -11.21 4.05
C LEU A 143 5.20 -10.56 4.46
N GLY A 144 5.45 -10.36 5.76
CA GLY A 144 6.69 -9.77 6.27
C GLY A 144 6.88 -8.28 5.93
N ILE A 145 5.79 -7.55 5.70
CA ILE A 145 5.81 -6.13 5.28
C ILE A 145 5.21 -5.19 6.32
N VAL A 146 5.30 -5.51 7.61
CA VAL A 146 4.81 -4.64 8.69
C VAL A 146 5.98 -3.90 9.33
N TRP A 147 5.82 -2.58 9.47
CA TRP A 147 6.74 -1.75 10.22
C TRP A 147 6.04 -1.14 11.43
N LYS A 148 6.60 -1.41 12.61
CA LYS A 148 6.24 -0.69 13.84
C LYS A 148 6.99 0.64 13.86
N MET A 149 6.25 1.73 13.75
CA MET A 149 6.84 3.07 13.77
C MET A 149 7.37 3.40 15.18
N PRO A 150 8.47 4.15 15.27
CA PRO A 150 8.96 4.61 16.56
C PRO A 150 7.98 5.59 17.21
N GLU A 151 7.82 5.49 18.53
CA GLU A 151 6.93 6.34 19.34
C GLU A 151 7.20 7.86 19.15
N THR A 152 8.43 8.22 18.77
CA THR A 152 8.85 9.58 18.44
C THR A 152 8.07 10.20 17.27
N LEU A 153 7.43 9.39 16.42
CA LEU A 153 6.58 9.90 15.34
C LEU A 153 5.15 10.23 15.78
N ARG A 154 4.68 9.78 16.96
CA ARG A 154 3.30 10.08 17.40
C ARG A 154 2.98 11.57 17.47
N PRO A 155 3.85 12.44 18.05
CA PRO A 155 3.62 13.88 18.05
C PRO A 155 3.56 14.44 16.62
N VAL A 156 4.41 13.94 15.72
CA VAL A 156 4.43 14.37 14.31
C VAL A 156 3.10 14.07 13.63
N PHE A 157 2.61 12.84 13.75
CA PHE A 157 1.31 12.44 13.18
C PHE A 157 0.16 13.26 13.75
N LYS A 158 0.17 13.51 15.06
CA LYS A 158 -0.83 14.36 15.72
C LYS A 158 -0.79 15.80 15.20
N THR A 159 0.39 16.40 15.02
CA THR A 159 0.53 17.75 14.46
C THR A 159 0.06 17.83 13.02
N LEU A 160 0.26 16.75 12.24
CA LEU A 160 -0.24 16.65 10.87
C LEU A 160 -1.75 16.33 10.79
N GLY A 161 -2.42 16.14 11.92
CA GLY A 161 -3.86 15.83 11.98
C GLY A 161 -4.22 14.37 11.69
N ASN A 162 -3.23 13.47 11.68
CA ASN A 162 -3.40 12.07 11.33
C ASN A 162 -3.60 11.22 12.59
N ASP A 163 -4.85 10.85 12.87
CA ASP A 163 -5.21 9.99 14.02
C ASP A 163 -5.25 8.52 13.60
N LEU A 164 -4.09 7.85 13.63
CA LEU A 164 -3.99 6.44 13.24
C LEU A 164 -4.77 5.50 14.15
N VAL A 165 -4.93 5.84 15.43
CA VAL A 165 -5.68 4.99 16.37
C VAL A 165 -7.14 4.95 15.96
N LYS A 166 -7.69 6.12 15.62
CA LYS A 166 -9.04 6.22 15.07
C LYS A 166 -9.15 5.52 13.71
N SER A 167 -8.24 5.78 12.78
CA SER A 167 -8.32 5.26 11.40
C SER A 167 -8.15 3.74 11.33
N ASN A 168 -7.24 3.16 12.11
CA ASN A 168 -6.94 1.72 12.08
C ASN A 168 -7.73 0.91 13.13
N GLY A 169 -8.29 1.59 14.15
CA GLY A 169 -9.04 0.94 15.23
C GLY A 169 -8.16 0.22 16.26
N ASP A 170 -6.86 0.50 16.28
CA ASP A 170 -5.91 -0.04 17.24
C ASP A 170 -4.76 0.94 17.53
N ASP A 171 -4.06 0.73 18.65
CA ASP A 171 -2.94 1.58 19.07
C ASP A 171 -1.56 0.92 18.84
N SER A 172 -1.47 -0.03 17.90
CA SER A 172 -0.21 -0.75 17.59
C SER A 172 0.87 0.17 17.04
N PHE A 173 0.45 1.25 16.39
CA PHE A 173 1.30 2.19 15.65
C PHE A 173 2.13 1.49 14.56
N GLU A 174 1.52 0.50 13.93
CA GLU A 174 2.09 -0.26 12.82
C GLU A 174 1.47 0.15 11.49
N LEU A 175 2.29 0.20 10.44
CA LEU A 175 1.87 0.45 9.07
C LEU A 175 2.54 -0.55 8.13
N PRO A 176 1.90 -0.87 6.99
CA PRO A 176 2.56 -1.68 5.98
C PRO A 176 3.69 -0.87 5.31
N ILE A 177 4.81 -1.54 5.07
CA ILE A 177 5.82 -1.10 4.11
C ILE A 177 5.15 -1.12 2.73
N PRO A 178 5.26 -0.05 1.92
CA PRO A 178 4.66 -0.03 0.59
C PRO A 178 5.14 -1.21 -0.25
N ALA A 179 4.16 -1.97 -0.74
CA ALA A 179 4.42 -3.18 -1.47
C ALA A 179 3.44 -3.33 -2.63
N SER A 180 3.91 -3.92 -3.72
CA SER A 180 3.08 -4.36 -4.83
C SER A 180 3.48 -5.77 -5.26
N LEU A 181 2.50 -6.66 -5.40
CA LEU A 181 2.70 -8.07 -5.71
C LEU A 181 1.88 -8.43 -6.93
N LEU A 182 2.52 -8.96 -7.97
CA LEU A 182 1.81 -9.60 -9.08
C LEU A 182 1.71 -11.10 -8.77
N VAL A 183 0.48 -11.61 -8.73
CA VAL A 183 0.16 -13.00 -8.43
C VAL A 183 -0.60 -13.61 -9.60
N ASP A 184 -0.14 -14.76 -10.09
CA ASP A 184 -0.81 -15.45 -11.21
C ASP A 184 -2.10 -16.16 -10.77
N GLY A 185 -2.91 -16.63 -11.72
CA GLY A 185 -4.16 -17.35 -11.41
C GLY A 185 -4.00 -18.68 -10.66
N LYS A 186 -2.76 -19.18 -10.48
CA LYS A 186 -2.45 -20.34 -9.64
C LYS A 186 -2.09 -19.95 -8.21
N GLY A 187 -2.11 -18.66 -7.89
CA GLY A 187 -1.75 -18.13 -6.57
C GLY A 187 -0.24 -18.05 -6.34
N VAL A 188 0.59 -18.04 -7.39
CA VAL A 188 2.05 -17.90 -7.25
C VAL A 188 2.45 -16.44 -7.42
N VAL A 189 3.27 -15.94 -6.51
CA VAL A 189 3.85 -14.59 -6.58
C VAL A 189 4.89 -14.57 -7.71
N ARG A 190 4.63 -13.80 -8.76
CA ARG A 190 5.50 -13.71 -9.95
C ARG A 190 6.45 -12.53 -9.90
N LYS A 191 6.02 -11.42 -9.30
CA LYS A 191 6.83 -10.22 -9.14
C LYS A 191 6.49 -9.52 -7.83
N THR A 192 7.48 -8.87 -7.25
CA THR A 192 7.37 -8.15 -5.98
C THR A 192 8.10 -6.82 -6.07
N PHE A 193 7.45 -5.77 -5.57
CA PHE A 193 8.08 -4.49 -5.24
C PHE A 193 7.82 -4.28 -3.76
N VAL A 194 8.85 -4.10 -2.95
CA VAL A 194 8.73 -3.74 -1.53
C VAL A 194 9.84 -2.74 -1.23
N ASP A 195 9.48 -1.53 -0.81
CA ASP A 195 10.46 -0.46 -0.58
C ASP A 195 10.21 0.20 0.78
N PRO A 196 11.19 0.18 1.72
CA PRO A 196 11.09 0.89 2.99
C PRO A 196 10.96 2.41 2.81
N ASP A 197 11.40 2.96 1.68
CA ASP A 197 11.14 4.35 1.33
C ASP A 197 9.65 4.55 1.02
N PHE A 198 8.92 5.05 2.03
CA PHE A 198 7.48 5.29 1.90
C PHE A 198 7.12 6.36 0.86
N THR A 199 8.09 7.00 0.22
CA THR A 199 7.91 7.96 -0.88
C THR A 199 8.07 7.36 -2.28
N LYS A 200 8.47 6.08 -2.39
CA LYS A 200 8.64 5.37 -3.66
C LYS A 200 7.54 4.35 -3.89
N ARG A 201 7.15 4.14 -5.14
CA ARG A 201 6.12 3.16 -5.55
C ARG A 201 6.53 2.43 -6.82
N LEU A 202 5.92 1.28 -7.07
CA LEU A 202 5.98 0.63 -8.38
C LEU A 202 5.32 1.54 -9.43
N GLU A 203 6.00 1.80 -10.54
CA GLU A 203 5.42 2.50 -11.69
C GLU A 203 4.31 1.64 -12.32
N PRO A 204 3.13 2.21 -12.66
CA PRO A 204 2.07 1.48 -13.35
C PRO A 204 2.54 0.83 -14.65
N GLU A 205 3.38 1.52 -15.43
CA GLU A 205 3.94 1.03 -16.68
C GLU A 205 4.83 -0.19 -16.44
N THR A 206 5.68 -0.16 -15.40
CA THR A 206 6.47 -1.35 -15.01
C THR A 206 5.56 -2.49 -14.53
N ALA A 207 4.47 -2.19 -13.83
CA ALA A 207 3.49 -3.21 -13.45
C ALA A 207 2.77 -3.80 -14.67
N LEU A 208 2.50 -3.02 -15.72
CA LEU A 208 1.95 -3.51 -16.99
C LEU A 208 2.97 -4.41 -17.72
N GLU A 209 4.25 -4.04 -17.74
CA GLU A 209 5.33 -4.87 -18.29
C GLU A 209 5.49 -6.20 -17.53
N TRP A 210 5.29 -6.20 -16.22
CA TRP A 210 5.32 -7.44 -15.44
C TRP A 210 4.26 -8.45 -15.90
N ILE A 211 3.10 -7.96 -16.30
CA ILE A 211 1.97 -8.79 -16.74
C ILE A 211 2.29 -9.49 -18.06
N ASP A 212 3.10 -8.86 -18.93
CA ASP A 212 3.54 -9.45 -20.20
C ASP A 212 4.50 -10.65 -20.01
N THR A 213 4.88 -10.95 -18.76
CA THR A 213 5.73 -12.09 -18.39
C THR A 213 4.99 -13.23 -17.69
N LEU A 214 3.66 -13.12 -17.52
CA LEU A 214 2.80 -14.17 -16.96
C LEU A 214 2.58 -15.33 -17.95
#